data_AF-A0A173TUS2-F1
#
_entry.id   AF-A0A173TUS2-F1
#
_cell.length_a   1.000
_cell.length_b   1.000
_cell.length_c   1.000
_cell.angle_alpha   90.00
_cell.angle_beta   90.00
_cell.angle_gamma   90.00
#
_symmetry.space_group_name_H-M   'P 1'
#
loop_
_entity.id
_entity.type
_entity.pdbx_description
1 polymer ?
#
loop_
_entity_poly.entity_id
_entity_poly.type
_entity_poly.pdbx_seq_one_letter_code
_entity_poly.pdbx_strand_id
1 'polypeptide(L)'
;MATQTKKQQLKEIEYQTRMLNNLKKWIRNLIILSSCGMGIAYWAIKIQEGLMFNIIGGVSIVLVTACVIGCVVIGLALKRGQENVNKIVQIVQS
;
A
#
# COMPACT_ATOMS: atom_id res chain seq x y z
N MET A 1 2.15 33.82 10.73
CA MET A 1 2.00 32.35 10.86
C MET A 1 0.58 32.09 11.31
N ALA A 2 -0.22 31.36 10.52
CA ALA A 2 -1.63 31.16 10.83
C ALA A 2 -1.76 30.25 12.05
N THR A 3 -2.24 30.79 13.17
CA THR A 3 -2.61 30.04 14.37
C THR A 3 -3.80 29.16 14.03
N GLN A 4 -3.54 27.94 13.53
CA GLN A 4 -4.63 26.98 13.32
C GLN A 4 -5.32 26.73 14.66
N THR A 5 -6.65 26.80 14.67
CA THR A 5 -7.42 26.53 15.89
C THR A 5 -7.29 25.05 16.23
N LYS A 6 -7.28 24.68 17.53
CA LYS A 6 -7.19 23.27 17.98
C LYS A 6 -8.20 22.35 17.26
N LYS A 7 -9.40 22.86 16.92
CA LYS A 7 -10.42 22.15 16.13
C LYS A 7 -9.97 21.78 14.71
N GLN A 8 -9.21 22.64 14.01
CA GLN A 8 -8.67 22.34 12.68
C GLN A 8 -7.59 21.26 12.75
N GLN A 9 -6.69 21.35 13.74
CA GLN A 9 -5.65 20.35 13.97
C GLN A 9 -6.23 18.96 14.27
N LEU A 10 -7.27 18.87 15.10
CA LEU A 10 -7.98 17.61 15.36
C LEU A 10 -8.59 17.01 14.09
N LYS A 11 -9.18 17.84 13.23
CA LYS A 11 -9.75 17.39 11.95
C LYS A 11 -8.67 16.87 11.00
N GLU A 12 -7.50 17.50 11.00
CA GLU A 12 -6.34 17.05 10.22
C GLU A 12 -5.76 15.72 10.73
N ILE A 13 -5.69 15.54 12.05
CA ILE A 13 -5.31 14.26 12.69
C ILE A 13 -6.30 13.15 12.28
N GLU A 14 -7.61 13.41 12.35
CA GLU A 14 -8.63 12.43 11.97
C GLU A 14 -8.50 12.05 10.49
N TYR A 15 -8.31 13.05 9.62
CA TYR A 15 -8.11 12.84 8.19
C TYR A 15 -6.86 12.00 7.91
N GLN A 16 -5.71 12.35 8.49
CA GLN A 16 -4.46 11.60 8.32
C GLN A 16 -4.59 10.17 8.86
N THR A 17 -5.25 9.99 10.01
CA THR A 17 -5.52 8.67 10.59
C THR A 17 -6.40 7.81 9.67
N ARG A 18 -7.43 8.40 9.07
CA ARG A 18 -8.27 7.73 8.06
C ARG A 18 -7.46 7.34 6.83
N MET A 19 -6.57 8.21 6.36
CA MET A 19 -5.69 7.94 5.23
C MET A 19 -4.73 6.77 5.52
N LEU A 20 -4.12 6.74 6.71
CA LEU A 20 -3.28 5.61 7.16
C LEU A 20 -4.05 4.30 7.22
N ASN A 21 -5.30 4.32 7.68
CA ASN A 21 -6.16 3.13 7.67
C ASN A 21 -6.51 2.67 6.24
N ASN A 22 -6.70 3.59 5.31
CA ASN A 22 -6.88 3.24 3.90
C ASN A 22 -5.59 2.65 3.31
N LEU A 23 -4.42 3.21 3.60
CA LEU A 23 -3.11 2.65 3.19
C LEU A 23 -2.93 1.21 3.70
N LYS A 24 -3.34 0.89 4.93
CA LYS A 24 -3.36 -0.49 5.44
C LYS A 24 -4.26 -1.41 4.61
N LYS A 25 -5.44 -0.95 4.18
CA LYS A 25 -6.33 -1.71 3.28
C LYS A 25 -5.68 -1.90 1.90
N TRP A 26 -4.99 -0.88 1.38
CA TRP A 26 -4.26 -0.97 0.12
C TRP A 26 -3.14 -2.02 0.16
N ILE A 27 -2.34 -2.08 1.24
CA ILE A 27 -1.34 -3.16 1.42
C ILE A 27 -2.02 -4.53 1.35
N ARG A 28 -3.12 -4.72 2.09
CA ARG A 28 -3.84 -6.00 2.09
C ARG A 28 -4.31 -6.38 0.69
N ASN A 29 -4.86 -5.43 -0.06
CA ASN A 29 -5.32 -5.66 -1.43
C ASN A 29 -4.14 -6.02 -2.36
N LEU A 30 -2.99 -5.36 -2.22
CA LEU A 30 -1.79 -5.68 -3.01
C LEU A 30 -1.24 -7.07 -2.71
N ILE A 31 -1.27 -7.51 -1.45
CA ILE A 31 -0.85 -8.87 -1.07
C ILE A 31 -1.78 -9.92 -1.71
N ILE A 32 -3.09 -9.70 -1.64
CA ILE A 32 -4.07 -10.61 -2.26
C ILE A 32 -3.86 -10.65 -3.78
N LEU A 33 -3.74 -9.48 -4.42
CA LEU A 33 -3.50 -9.39 -5.87
C LEU A 33 -2.20 -10.10 -6.27
N SER A 34 -1.13 -9.92 -5.50
CA SER A 34 0.16 -10.59 -5.71
C SER A 34 0.04 -12.11 -5.58
N SER A 35 -0.73 -12.62 -4.62
CA SER A 35 -0.94 -14.06 -4.47
C SER A 35 -1.70 -14.66 -5.65
N CYS A 36 -2.75 -13.98 -6.15
CA CYS A 36 -3.46 -14.39 -7.35
C CYS A 36 -2.57 -14.35 -8.60
N GLY A 37 -1.77 -13.29 -8.77
CA GLY A 37 -0.82 -13.16 -9.86
C GLY A 37 0.21 -14.30 -9.88
N MET A 38 0.70 -14.71 -8.71
CA MET A 38 1.61 -15.85 -8.59
C MET A 38 0.96 -17.18 -9.00
N GLY A 39 -0.31 -17.39 -8.63
CA GLY A 39 -1.07 -18.57 -9.06
C GLY A 39 -1.25 -18.64 -10.57
N ILE A 40 -1.57 -17.50 -11.20
CA ILE A 40 -1.68 -17.38 -12.66
C ILE A 40 -0.33 -17.63 -13.33
N ALA A 41 0.76 -17.05 -12.81
CA ALA A 41 2.11 -17.23 -13.33
C ALA A 41 2.52 -18.71 -13.31
N TYR A 42 2.28 -19.37 -12.18
CA TYR A 42 2.59 -20.79 -12.02
C TYR A 42 1.81 -21.64 -13.01
N TRP A 43 0.49 -21.44 -13.10
CA TRP A 43 -0.35 -22.20 -14.01
C TRP A 43 0.02 -21.96 -15.49
N ALA A 44 0.21 -20.70 -15.89
CA ALA A 44 0.54 -20.35 -17.27
C ALA A 44 1.91 -20.85 -17.73
N ILE A 45 2.90 -20.91 -16.85
CA ILE A 45 4.28 -21.33 -17.21
C ILE A 45 4.48 -22.84 -17.07
N LYS A 46 3.87 -23.48 -16.05
CA LYS A 46 4.14 -24.90 -15.75
C LYS A 46 3.11 -25.88 -16.30
N ILE A 47 1.86 -25.48 -16.48
CA ILE A 47 0.77 -26.41 -16.83
C ILE A 47 0.44 -26.34 -18.33
N GLN A 48 0.71 -25.22 -18.99
CA GLN A 48 0.32 -24.99 -20.37
C GLN A 48 1.52 -24.63 -21.24
N GLU A 49 1.71 -25.37 -22.33
CA GLU A 49 2.76 -25.09 -23.31
C GLU A 49 2.20 -24.24 -24.46
N GLY A 50 2.87 -23.12 -24.74
CA GLY A 50 2.50 -22.24 -25.84
C GLY A 50 3.04 -20.82 -25.65
N LEU A 51 3.42 -20.19 -26.75
CA LEU A 51 4.05 -18.86 -26.75
C LEU A 51 3.16 -17.79 -26.07
N MET A 52 1.83 -17.90 -26.25
CA MET A 52 0.85 -17.01 -25.62
C MET A 52 0.80 -17.16 -24.09
N PHE A 53 0.87 -18.39 -23.56
CA PHE A 53 0.85 -18.64 -22.12
C PHE A 53 2.14 -18.18 -21.45
N ASN A 54 3.28 -18.28 -22.14
CA ASN A 54 4.55 -17.78 -21.65
C ASN A 54 4.56 -16.24 -21.54
N ILE A 55 3.91 -15.53 -22.48
CA ILE A 55 3.72 -14.07 -22.39
C ILE A 55 2.85 -13.71 -21.19
N ILE A 56 1.72 -14.42 -20.98
CA ILE A 56 0.83 -14.20 -19.83
C ILE A 56 1.56 -14.46 -18.52
N GLY A 57 2.34 -15.54 -18.45
CA GLY A 57 3.24 -15.85 -17.34
C GLY A 57 4.25 -14.73 -17.07
N GLY A 58 4.92 -14.24 -18.11
CA GLY A 58 5.84 -13.11 -18.00
C GLY A 58 5.19 -11.83 -17.46
N VAL A 59 4.03 -11.45 -18.00
CA VAL A 59 3.27 -10.25 -17.55
C VAL A 59 2.83 -10.40 -16.09
N SER A 60 2.36 -11.58 -15.70
CA SER A 60 1.93 -11.83 -14.31
C SER A 60 3.09 -11.75 -13.32
N ILE A 61 4.29 -12.23 -13.68
CA ILE A 61 5.50 -12.06 -12.86
C ILE A 61 5.84 -10.58 -12.68
N VAL A 62 5.84 -9.79 -13.77
CA VAL A 62 6.12 -8.34 -13.70
C VAL A 62 5.12 -7.63 -12.79
N LEU A 63 3.84 -7.99 -12.87
CA LEU A 63 2.79 -7.46 -12.00
C LEU A 63 3.02 -7.82 -10.53
N VAL A 64 3.39 -9.08 -10.23
CA VAL A 64 3.73 -9.53 -8.88
C VAL A 64 4.91 -8.74 -8.31
N THR A 65 5.98 -8.58 -9.09
CA THR A 65 7.15 -7.78 -8.69
C THR A 65 6.76 -6.33 -8.39
N ALA A 66 5.93 -5.71 -9.22
CA ALA A 66 5.43 -4.36 -8.99
C ALA A 66 4.59 -4.26 -7.70
N CYS A 67 3.74 -5.26 -7.42
CA CYS A 67 2.95 -5.32 -6.18
C CYS A 67 3.84 -5.42 -4.94
N VAL A 68 4.90 -6.22 -4.98
CA VAL A 68 5.87 -6.36 -3.86
C VAL A 68 6.58 -5.04 -3.59
N ILE A 69 7.05 -4.35 -4.63
CA ILE A 69 7.67 -3.02 -4.49
C ILE A 69 6.66 -2.03 -3.90
N GLY A 70 5.41 -2.06 -4.39
CA GLY A 70 4.32 -1.24 -3.86
C GLY A 70 4.08 -1.48 -2.36
N CYS A 71 4.07 -2.73 -1.91
CA CYS A 71 3.95 -3.08 -0.49
C CYS A 71 5.08 -2.48 0.36
N VAL A 72 6.33 -2.53 -0.13
CA VAL A 72 7.49 -1.94 0.57
C VAL A 72 7.35 -0.43 0.69
N VAL A 73 7.04 0.26 -0.42
CA VAL A 73 6.88 1.71 -0.45
C VAL A 73 5.74 2.16 0.47
N ILE A 74 4.58 1.48 0.41
CA ILE A 74 3.44 1.80 1.26
C ILE A 74 3.74 1.49 2.73
N GLY A 75 4.47 0.40 3.02
CA GLY A 75 4.92 0.07 4.38
C GLY A 75 5.81 1.16 4.99
N LEU A 76 6.76 1.68 4.20
CA LEU A 76 7.59 2.82 4.61
C LEU A 76 6.76 4.10 4.80
N ALA A 77 5.82 4.36 3.90
CA ALA A 77 4.92 5.51 4.01
C ALA A 77 4.02 5.44 5.24
N LEU A 78 3.52 4.26 5.61
CA LEU A 78 2.75 4.04 6.83
C LEU A 78 3.58 4.34 8.08
N LYS A 79 4.82 3.83 8.15
CA LYS A 79 5.71 4.07 9.30
C LYS A 79 5.95 5.58 9.50
N ARG A 80 6.36 6.27 8.43
CA ARG A 80 6.62 7.72 8.47
C ARG A 80 5.35 8.53 8.74
N GLY A 81 4.23 8.14 8.15
CA GLY A 81 2.96 8.82 8.36
C GLY A 81 2.44 8.67 9.79
N GLN A 82 2.61 7.51 10.42
CA GLN A 82 2.29 7.32 11.83
C GLN A 82 3.15 8.18 12.75
N GLU A 83 4.45 8.26 12.49
CA GLU A 83 5.36 9.15 13.23
C GLU A 83 4.94 10.62 13.11
N ASN A 84 4.50 11.05 11.91
CA ASN A 84 4.02 12.41 11.69
C ASN A 84 2.73 12.71 12.45
N VAL A 85 1.74 11.82 12.39
CA VAL A 85 0.48 11.97 13.14
C VAL A 85 0.75 12.04 14.64
N ASN A 86 1.64 11.18 15.16
CA ASN A 86 1.99 11.18 16.59
C ASN A 86 2.63 12.51 17.03
N LYS A 87 3.50 13.11 16.20
CA LYS A 87 4.08 14.43 16.49
C LYS A 87 3.01 15.52 16.56
N ILE A 88 2.05 15.53 15.63
CA ILE A 88 0.96 16.51 15.61
C ILE A 88 0.07 16.33 16.85
N VAL A 89 -0.25 15.09 17.22
CA VAL A 89 -1.03 14.80 18.44
C VAL A 89 -0.31 15.33 19.69
N GLN A 90 1.00 15.11 19.82
CA GLN A 90 1.79 15.63 20.94
C GLN A 90 1.77 17.17 21.00
N ILE A 91 1.91 17.86 19.86
CA ILE A 91 1.86 19.32 19.79
C ILE A 91 0.48 19.86 20.21
N VAL A 92 -0.60 19.17 19.87
CA VAL A 92 -1.97 19.59 20.22
C VAL A 92 -2.29 19.37 21.71
N GLN A 93 -1.71 18.32 22.30
CA GLN A 93 -1.90 17.95 23.71
C GLN A 93 -0.98 18.70 24.68
N SER A 94 0.18 19.15 24.21
CA SER A 94 1.10 20.02 24.97
C SER A 94 0.57 21.44 25.11
#